data_AF-A5BA63-F1
#
_entry.id   AF-A5BA63-F1
#
_cell.length_a   1.000
_cell.length_b   1.000
_cell.length_c   1.000
_cell.angle_alpha   90.00
_cell.angle_beta   90.00
_cell.angle_gamma   90.00
#
_symmetry.space_group_name_H-M   'P 1'
#
loop_
_entity.id
_entity.type
_entity.pdbx_description
1 polymer ?
#
loop_
_entity_poly.entity_id
_entity_poly.type
_entity_poly.pdbx_seq_one_letter_code
_entity_poly.pdbx_strand_id
1 'polypeptide(L)'
;MPMFVTGLIKCGEKTGYLRSGSYYHFRKTTISHPLPVPVPVPGPELDHPTRGCACAAFMAEYDGVSYAALIMTECDCKKAEGYCVSCQPESEKSEVENTPSPDPRNESVLVAAPLQKAFEFFPKFKRLFTDVVLGPTDLEQSKSFFNNISWKQAFEVIEIELGFIYDIFYTKPMKVYDEWGLVRRFICLFSEISTFIGFMIIDKHEYSTTDVIITWLLLVGAIVQEIYSIILLCSSDWTMNWLNKQGKTRVTRICKAISSCRLPYLFPANKRWSDSMARYNLISYSLKNLPIKFSDVWKFFCIPRMLDECSSKNSDVPKYLKILIFEQLQEKSRHAPGIKEAKELCADRGKRTLEEMKCFSTLHWSVEREFDECILVWHLATDLCYDTDLNKKSSPAKNSNREASKLLSDYMVYLLLKRPLMLPPGIGQIRFRDSCAKATKIFQTVKDRNIQSCKRFLLQVNTEIPPLKAKGDGSKSVLLDACRLAKSLQSLESEKEWNNEKKWEMMSHVWVEMLCYAACHCPRNEHAKELTQGGELLTHVWLLMAHFGITEHVCQD
;
A
#
# COMPACT_ATOMS: atom_id res chain seq x y z
N MET A 1 -18.46 -19.77 39.57
CA MET A 1 -18.68 -20.53 38.32
C MET A 1 -18.77 -19.65 37.08
N PRO A 2 -19.61 -18.60 37.00
CA PRO A 2 -19.73 -17.79 35.78
C PRO A 2 -18.41 -17.14 35.33
N MET A 3 -17.69 -16.49 36.26
CA MET A 3 -16.37 -15.89 35.97
C MET A 3 -15.32 -16.89 35.48
N PHE A 4 -15.38 -18.15 35.94
CA PHE A 4 -14.46 -19.20 35.51
C PHE A 4 -14.73 -19.60 34.05
N VAL A 5 -16.00 -19.74 33.66
CA VAL A 5 -16.40 -19.99 32.27
C VAL A 5 -15.97 -18.83 31.36
N THR A 6 -16.20 -17.59 31.77
CA THR A 6 -15.72 -16.40 31.04
C THR A 6 -14.19 -16.41 30.90
N GLY A 7 -13.47 -16.78 31.96
CA GLY A 7 -12.01 -16.90 31.94
C GLY A 7 -11.52 -17.95 30.95
N LEU A 8 -12.16 -19.13 30.90
CA LEU A 8 -11.83 -20.18 29.93
C LEU A 8 -12.09 -19.75 28.49
N ILE A 9 -13.23 -19.10 28.22
CA ILE A 9 -13.55 -18.57 26.90
C ILE A 9 -12.50 -17.54 26.47
N LYS A 10 -12.20 -16.55 27.32
CA LYS A 10 -11.20 -15.51 27.03
C LYS A 10 -9.78 -16.09 26.85
N CYS A 11 -9.41 -17.11 27.63
CA CYS A 11 -8.13 -17.79 27.49
C CYS A 11 -8.03 -18.59 26.18
N GLY A 12 -9.08 -19.34 25.83
CA GLY A 12 -9.18 -20.06 24.56
C GLY A 12 -9.13 -19.12 23.35
N GLU A 13 -9.80 -17.98 23.42
CA GLU A 13 -9.73 -16.94 22.39
C GLU A 13 -8.31 -16.38 22.22
N LYS A 14 -7.62 -16.08 23.32
CA LYS A 14 -6.26 -15.55 23.30
C LYS A 14 -5.25 -16.55 22.70
N THR A 15 -5.34 -17.82 23.09
CA THR A 15 -4.48 -18.89 22.56
C THR A 15 -4.81 -19.17 21.09
N GLY A 16 -6.10 -19.17 20.74
CA GLY A 16 -6.56 -19.29 19.36
C GLY A 16 -6.03 -18.17 18.47
N TYR A 17 -6.00 -16.93 18.98
CA TYR A 17 -5.49 -15.74 18.32
C TYR A 17 -4.00 -15.83 18.01
N LEU A 18 -3.17 -16.15 19.01
CA LEU A 18 -1.71 -16.24 18.81
C LEU A 18 -1.35 -17.27 17.74
N ARG A 19 -2.15 -18.32 17.62
CA ARG A 19 -1.98 -19.35 16.58
C ARG A 19 -2.45 -18.89 15.19
N SER A 20 -3.52 -18.10 15.08
CA SER A 20 -4.10 -17.70 13.78
C SER A 20 -3.56 -16.39 13.21
N GLY A 21 -3.17 -15.44 14.05
CA GLY A 21 -2.61 -14.14 13.63
C GLY A 21 -1.15 -14.21 13.17
N SER A 22 -0.52 -15.39 13.25
CA SER A 22 0.82 -15.56 12.71
C SER A 22 0.80 -15.53 11.18
N TYR A 23 1.75 -14.79 10.60
CA TYR A 23 2.00 -14.78 9.16
C TYR A 23 2.09 -16.20 8.56
N TYR A 24 2.69 -17.15 9.30
CA TYR A 24 2.76 -18.55 8.89
C TYR A 24 1.36 -19.18 8.69
N HIS A 25 0.43 -18.92 9.61
CA HIS A 25 -0.93 -19.45 9.52
C HIS A 25 -1.70 -18.80 8.38
N PHE A 26 -1.61 -17.47 8.23
CA PHE A 26 -2.23 -16.75 7.11
C PHE A 26 -1.75 -17.28 5.76
N ARG A 27 -0.43 -17.44 5.60
CA ARG A 27 0.20 -18.05 4.41
C ARG A 27 -0.33 -19.45 4.16
N LYS A 28 -0.32 -20.32 5.17
CA LYS A 28 -0.81 -21.71 5.05
C LYS A 28 -2.27 -21.77 4.60
N THR A 29 -3.16 -20.97 5.21
CA THR A 29 -4.59 -20.94 4.84
C THR A 29 -4.86 -20.37 3.45
N THR A 30 -3.97 -19.49 2.96
CA THR A 30 -4.09 -18.92 1.62
C THR A 30 -3.64 -19.93 0.56
N ILE A 31 -2.65 -20.78 0.88
CA ILE A 31 -2.15 -21.83 -0.01
C ILE A 31 -3.08 -23.07 -0.02
N SER A 32 -3.69 -23.43 1.10
CA SER A 32 -4.46 -24.68 1.25
C SER A 32 -5.87 -24.69 0.63
N HIS A 33 -6.27 -23.62 -0.06
CA HIS A 33 -7.48 -23.59 -0.90
C HIS A 33 -7.09 -23.43 -2.39
N PRO A 34 -6.46 -24.44 -3.02
CA PRO A 34 -6.44 -24.50 -4.48
C PRO A 34 -7.86 -24.76 -4.99
N LEU A 35 -8.18 -24.22 -6.16
CA LEU A 35 -9.43 -24.49 -6.88
C LEU A 35 -9.66 -26.01 -7.01
N PRO A 36 -10.92 -26.49 -7.07
CA PRO A 36 -11.21 -27.91 -7.25
C PRO A 36 -10.56 -28.40 -8.55
N VAL A 37 -9.61 -29.32 -8.42
CA VAL A 37 -9.02 -30.06 -9.54
C VAL A 37 -10.07 -31.08 -10.02
N PRO A 38 -10.33 -31.22 -11.33
CA PRO A 38 -11.26 -32.23 -11.85
C PRO A 38 -10.80 -33.64 -11.44
N VAL A 39 -11.74 -34.47 -11.02
CA VAL A 39 -11.50 -35.87 -10.65
C VAL A 39 -11.13 -36.65 -11.92
N PRO A 40 -10.04 -37.44 -11.95
CA PRO A 40 -9.70 -38.26 -13.11
C PRO A 40 -10.75 -39.36 -13.31
N VAL A 41 -11.34 -39.42 -14.51
CA VAL A 41 -12.14 -40.55 -14.97
C VAL A 41 -11.19 -41.57 -15.63
N PRO A 42 -11.30 -42.89 -15.39
CA PRO A 42 -10.39 -43.87 -15.98
C PRO A 42 -10.69 -44.05 -17.47
N GLY A 43 -9.70 -43.79 -18.34
CA GLY A 43 -9.73 -44.11 -19.77
C GLY A 43 -8.80 -45.30 -20.10
N PRO A 44 -9.07 -46.07 -21.17
CA PRO A 44 -8.52 -47.42 -21.37
C PRO A 44 -7.08 -47.43 -21.93
N GLU A 45 -6.33 -48.47 -21.54
CA GLU A 45 -4.98 -48.81 -22.02
C GLU A 45 -4.92 -48.99 -23.53
N LEU A 46 -3.88 -48.43 -24.18
CA LEU A 46 -3.39 -48.90 -25.47
C LEU A 46 -1.88 -48.66 -25.63
N ASP A 47 -1.22 -49.69 -26.17
CA ASP A 47 0.20 -49.97 -26.20
C ASP A 47 1.05 -49.19 -27.23
N HIS A 48 2.33 -49.06 -26.86
CA HIS A 48 3.55 -48.97 -27.70
C HIS A 48 4.13 -47.61 -28.16
N PRO A 49 5.49 -47.53 -28.32
CA PRO A 49 6.29 -46.34 -28.01
C PRO A 49 7.07 -45.77 -29.22
N THR A 50 7.39 -44.46 -29.22
CA THR A 50 8.70 -43.92 -29.65
C THR A 50 8.80 -42.38 -29.63
N ARG A 51 10.04 -41.90 -29.36
CA ARG A 51 10.61 -40.53 -29.47
C ARG A 51 10.17 -39.53 -28.39
N GLY A 52 11.02 -38.93 -27.56
CA GLY A 52 12.46 -38.67 -27.65
C GLY A 52 12.72 -37.17 -27.90
N CYS A 53 13.26 -36.50 -26.87
CA CYS A 53 13.93 -35.18 -26.82
C CYS A 53 13.20 -33.93 -26.26
N ALA A 54 14.00 -33.22 -25.44
CA ALA A 54 14.07 -31.77 -25.20
C ALA A 54 13.47 -31.20 -23.88
N CYS A 55 14.12 -31.47 -22.74
CA CYS A 55 13.88 -30.70 -21.49
C CYS A 55 15.16 -30.29 -20.72
N ALA A 56 16.34 -30.24 -21.35
CA ALA A 56 17.61 -30.07 -20.60
C ALA A 56 18.30 -28.70 -20.76
N ALA A 57 17.67 -27.68 -21.36
CA ALA A 57 18.37 -26.40 -21.58
C ALA A 57 17.44 -25.20 -21.53
N PHE A 58 16.88 -24.88 -20.36
CA PHE A 58 16.48 -23.52 -19.99
C PHE A 58 16.06 -23.56 -18.51
N MET A 59 16.98 -23.27 -17.58
CA MET A 59 16.73 -22.95 -16.15
C MET A 59 18.10 -22.89 -15.44
N ALA A 60 18.88 -21.85 -15.76
CA ALA A 60 20.11 -21.56 -15.02
C ALA A 60 20.35 -20.05 -14.97
N GLU A 61 19.39 -19.32 -14.40
CA GLU A 61 19.66 -18.04 -13.71
C GLU A 61 18.38 -17.65 -12.96
N TYR A 62 18.34 -17.91 -11.66
CA TYR A 62 17.57 -17.21 -10.62
C TYR A 62 17.66 -18.07 -9.35
N ASP A 63 18.25 -17.51 -8.29
CA ASP A 63 18.34 -18.14 -6.98
C ASP A 63 16.94 -18.42 -6.42
N GLY A 64 16.52 -19.67 -6.55
CA GLY A 64 15.22 -20.18 -6.14
C GLY A 64 15.26 -21.69 -5.89
N VAL A 65 16.30 -22.17 -5.19
CA VAL A 65 16.60 -23.59 -4.94
C VAL A 65 15.65 -24.22 -3.90
N SER A 66 14.35 -24.00 -4.00
CA SER A 66 13.37 -24.63 -3.10
C SER A 66 12.16 -25.20 -3.83
N TYR A 67 11.68 -24.53 -4.89
CA TYR A 67 10.50 -24.99 -5.63
C TYR A 67 10.79 -26.09 -6.66
N ALA A 68 11.91 -26.00 -7.38
CA ALA A 68 12.28 -27.01 -8.36
C ALA A 68 12.54 -28.38 -7.69
N ALA A 69 13.15 -28.38 -6.49
CA ALA A 69 13.42 -29.60 -5.75
C ALA A 69 12.14 -30.29 -5.26
N LEU A 70 11.13 -29.52 -4.83
CA LEU A 70 9.83 -30.02 -4.33
C LEU A 70 8.99 -30.65 -5.45
N ILE A 71 8.93 -30.01 -6.63
CA ILE A 71 8.19 -30.56 -7.78
C ILE A 71 8.90 -31.80 -8.34
N MET A 72 10.24 -31.81 -8.35
CA MET A 72 11.02 -32.99 -8.72
C MET A 72 10.79 -34.15 -7.75
N THR A 73 10.77 -33.90 -6.43
CA THR A 73 10.47 -34.96 -5.44
C THR A 73 9.05 -35.48 -5.54
N GLU A 74 8.07 -34.62 -5.85
CA GLU A 74 6.68 -35.04 -6.02
C GLU A 74 6.47 -35.83 -7.32
N CYS A 75 7.16 -35.47 -8.41
CA CYS A 75 7.19 -36.25 -9.66
C CYS A 75 7.90 -37.60 -9.51
N ASP A 76 9.00 -37.65 -8.75
CA ASP A 76 9.75 -38.88 -8.51
C ASP A 76 8.98 -39.84 -7.59
N CYS A 77 8.25 -39.33 -6.58
CA CYS A 77 7.32 -40.13 -5.77
C CYS A 77 6.20 -40.75 -6.61
N LYS A 78 5.58 -39.98 -7.51
CA LYS A 78 4.48 -40.49 -8.35
C LYS A 78 4.95 -41.53 -9.39
N LYS A 79 6.20 -41.41 -9.88
CA LYS A 79 6.83 -42.46 -10.70
C LYS A 79 7.16 -43.72 -9.89
N ALA A 80 7.61 -43.58 -8.64
CA ALA A 80 7.86 -44.71 -7.75
C ALA A 80 6.58 -45.48 -7.37
N GLU A 81 5.42 -44.81 -7.42
CA GLU A 81 4.10 -45.39 -7.21
C GLU A 81 3.47 -46.01 -8.49
N GLY A 82 4.20 -46.01 -9.62
CA GLY A 82 3.76 -46.67 -10.86
C GLY A 82 2.87 -45.81 -11.78
N TYR A 83 2.72 -44.51 -11.50
CA TYR A 83 1.93 -43.61 -12.36
C TYR A 83 2.74 -43.07 -13.54
N CYS A 84 2.22 -43.25 -14.76
CA CYS A 84 2.71 -42.59 -15.97
C CYS A 84 2.21 -41.14 -16.02
N VAL A 85 3.13 -40.17 -15.97
CA VAL A 85 2.81 -38.74 -16.15
C VAL A 85 3.05 -38.35 -17.60
N SER A 86 1.98 -38.03 -18.32
CA SER A 86 2.00 -37.43 -19.66
C SER A 86 1.20 -36.12 -19.61
N CYS A 87 1.77 -35.04 -20.16
CA CYS A 87 1.06 -33.78 -20.37
C CYS A 87 0.71 -33.67 -21.86
N GLN A 88 -0.59 -33.66 -22.19
CA GLN A 88 -1.07 -33.18 -23.48
C GLN A 88 -2.04 -32.00 -23.28
N PRO A 89 -2.02 -31.00 -24.18
CA PRO A 89 -2.99 -29.91 -24.20
C PRO A 89 -4.29 -30.39 -24.89
N GLU A 90 -5.42 -30.30 -24.19
CA GLU A 90 -6.72 -30.67 -24.74
C GLU A 90 -7.48 -29.42 -25.20
N SER A 91 -7.88 -29.41 -26.48
CA SER A 91 -8.79 -28.44 -27.06
C SER A 91 -10.22 -28.97 -26.97
N GLU A 92 -11.10 -28.29 -26.24
CA GLU A 92 -12.53 -28.62 -26.23
C GLU A 92 -13.34 -27.64 -27.09
N LYS A 93 -14.10 -28.21 -28.05
CA LYS A 93 -15.10 -27.53 -28.86
C LYS A 93 -16.39 -27.36 -28.05
N SER A 94 -16.94 -26.16 -28.03
CA SER A 94 -18.24 -25.85 -27.44
C SER A 94 -19.40 -26.13 -28.39
N GLU A 95 -20.37 -26.93 -27.95
CA GLU A 95 -21.72 -27.01 -28.55
C GLU A 95 -22.56 -25.80 -28.12
N VAL A 96 -23.29 -25.23 -29.10
CA VAL A 96 -24.11 -24.03 -28.97
C VAL A 96 -25.53 -24.43 -28.55
N GLU A 97 -25.94 -24.02 -27.35
CA GLU A 97 -27.35 -24.04 -26.93
C GLU A 97 -27.89 -22.60 -26.92
N ASN A 98 -28.84 -22.32 -27.81
CA ASN A 98 -29.45 -21.00 -28.00
C ASN A 98 -30.54 -20.75 -26.94
N THR A 99 -30.45 -19.64 -26.20
CA THR A 99 -31.55 -19.10 -25.38
C THR A 99 -31.63 -17.58 -25.63
N PRO A 100 -32.83 -16.97 -25.73
CA PRO A 100 -33.06 -15.77 -26.53
C PRO A 100 -32.57 -14.47 -25.87
N SER A 101 -32.19 -13.54 -26.74
CA SER A 101 -31.72 -12.16 -26.48
C SER A 101 -32.59 -11.40 -25.48
N PRO A 102 -31.99 -10.72 -24.48
CA PRO A 102 -32.65 -9.64 -23.76
C PRO A 102 -32.59 -8.33 -24.56
N ASP A 103 -33.68 -7.57 -24.46
CA ASP A 103 -33.98 -6.24 -25.00
C ASP A 103 -32.89 -5.18 -24.69
N PRO A 104 -32.46 -4.35 -25.66
CA PRO A 104 -31.37 -3.38 -25.51
C PRO A 104 -31.74 -2.10 -24.72
N ARG A 105 -32.65 -2.19 -23.74
CA ARG A 105 -33.05 -1.06 -22.89
C ARG A 105 -32.99 -1.43 -21.41
N ASN A 106 -31.77 -1.64 -20.91
CA ASN A 106 -31.45 -1.52 -19.48
C ASN A 106 -29.92 -1.38 -19.25
N GLU A 107 -29.27 -0.43 -19.94
CA GLU A 107 -27.97 0.09 -19.51
C GLU A 107 -28.17 1.06 -18.34
N SER A 108 -28.36 0.49 -17.15
CA SER A 108 -27.90 1.14 -15.93
C SER A 108 -27.10 0.10 -15.18
N VAL A 109 -25.77 0.23 -15.24
CA VAL A 109 -24.85 -0.53 -14.40
C VAL A 109 -25.29 -0.26 -12.97
N LEU A 110 -25.97 -1.23 -12.37
CA LEU A 110 -26.38 -1.21 -10.98
C LEU A 110 -25.07 -1.26 -10.19
N VAL A 111 -24.52 -0.09 -9.86
CA VAL A 111 -23.23 0.01 -9.17
C VAL A 111 -23.40 -0.69 -7.82
N ALA A 112 -22.91 -1.92 -7.75
CA ALA A 112 -22.84 -2.66 -6.49
C ALA A 112 -22.12 -1.79 -5.46
N ALA A 113 -22.61 -1.78 -4.22
CA ALA A 113 -22.00 -0.99 -3.15
C ALA A 113 -20.50 -1.34 -3.04
N PRO A 114 -19.59 -0.36 -2.85
CA PRO A 114 -18.14 -0.60 -2.75
C PRO A 114 -17.76 -1.76 -1.82
N LEU A 115 -18.49 -1.89 -0.71
CA LEU A 115 -18.38 -3.00 0.22
C LEU A 115 -18.55 -4.38 -0.43
N GLN A 116 -19.57 -4.56 -1.27
CA GLN A 116 -19.84 -5.84 -1.95
C GLN A 116 -18.70 -6.20 -2.92
N LYS A 117 -18.19 -5.21 -3.65
CA LYS A 117 -17.07 -5.41 -4.58
C LYS A 117 -15.76 -5.71 -3.87
N ALA A 118 -15.49 -5.02 -2.76
CA ALA A 118 -14.36 -5.36 -1.90
C ALA A 118 -14.43 -6.83 -1.41
N PHE A 119 -15.62 -7.33 -1.03
CA PHE A 119 -15.76 -8.75 -0.65
C PHE A 119 -15.57 -9.74 -1.80
N GLU A 120 -15.86 -9.33 -3.04
CA GLU A 120 -15.66 -10.14 -4.23
C GLU A 120 -14.16 -10.26 -4.57
N PHE A 121 -13.41 -9.16 -4.49
CA PHE A 121 -11.99 -9.13 -4.83
C PHE A 121 -11.06 -9.57 -3.69
N PHE A 122 -11.43 -9.30 -2.43
CA PHE A 122 -10.56 -9.54 -1.28
C PHE A 122 -9.95 -10.95 -1.21
N PRO A 123 -10.70 -12.05 -1.44
CA PRO A 123 -10.14 -13.40 -1.41
C PRO A 123 -9.01 -13.63 -2.42
N LYS A 124 -9.04 -12.90 -3.54
CA LYS A 124 -8.06 -12.97 -4.64
C LYS A 124 -6.85 -12.08 -4.31
N PHE A 125 -7.09 -10.82 -3.94
CA PHE A 125 -6.04 -9.82 -3.74
C PHE A 125 -5.31 -9.94 -2.41
N LYS A 126 -5.89 -10.57 -1.38
CA LYS A 126 -5.16 -10.89 -0.13
C LYS A 126 -3.91 -11.76 -0.37
N ARG A 127 -3.86 -12.48 -1.49
CA ARG A 127 -2.70 -13.29 -1.90
C ARG A 127 -1.45 -12.44 -2.12
N LEU A 128 -1.59 -11.16 -2.48
CA LEU A 128 -0.47 -10.24 -2.64
C LEU A 128 0.37 -10.08 -1.36
N PHE A 129 -0.24 -10.25 -0.20
CA PHE A 129 0.44 -10.22 1.11
C PHE A 129 1.13 -11.55 1.46
N THR A 130 1.07 -12.55 0.59
CA THR A 130 1.73 -13.86 0.70
C THR A 130 2.63 -14.11 -0.51
N ASP A 131 3.38 -15.21 -0.54
CA ASP A 131 4.20 -15.57 -1.73
C ASP A 131 3.36 -16.13 -2.90
N VAL A 132 2.03 -16.20 -2.75
CA VAL A 132 1.13 -16.72 -3.79
C VAL A 132 0.88 -15.64 -4.84
N VAL A 133 0.92 -16.07 -6.10
CA VAL A 133 0.81 -15.22 -7.28
C VAL A 133 -0.67 -15.04 -7.69
N LEU A 134 -1.03 -13.91 -8.30
CA LEU A 134 -2.39 -13.68 -8.81
C LEU A 134 -2.65 -14.48 -10.09
N GLY A 135 -3.88 -14.98 -10.23
CA GLY A 135 -4.34 -15.66 -11.44
C GLY A 135 -4.73 -14.67 -12.54
N PRO A 136 -4.45 -14.95 -13.83
CA PRO A 136 -4.76 -14.04 -14.94
C PRO A 136 -6.24 -13.65 -15.03
N THR A 137 -7.15 -14.61 -14.89
CA THR A 137 -8.61 -14.39 -14.96
C THR A 137 -9.10 -13.44 -13.86
N ASP A 138 -8.56 -13.59 -12.65
CA ASP A 138 -8.89 -12.74 -11.50
C ASP A 138 -8.43 -11.29 -11.72
N LEU A 139 -7.27 -11.14 -12.35
CA LEU A 139 -6.69 -9.85 -12.70
C LEU A 139 -7.52 -9.13 -13.76
N GLU A 140 -7.90 -9.81 -14.83
CA GLU A 140 -8.71 -9.23 -15.92
C GLU A 140 -10.10 -8.81 -15.44
N GLN A 141 -10.74 -9.60 -14.56
CA GLN A 141 -12.02 -9.23 -13.96
C GLN A 141 -11.91 -7.94 -13.15
N SER A 142 -10.87 -7.83 -12.32
CA SER A 142 -10.61 -6.63 -11.52
C SER A 142 -10.28 -5.43 -12.41
N LYS A 143 -9.40 -5.62 -13.37
CA LYS A 143 -8.96 -4.60 -14.32
C LYS A 143 -10.14 -4.00 -15.08
N SER A 144 -11.03 -4.85 -15.60
CA SER A 144 -12.26 -4.41 -16.27
C SER A 144 -13.15 -3.58 -15.35
N PHE A 145 -13.32 -3.98 -14.09
CA PHE A 145 -14.10 -3.23 -13.12
C PHE A 145 -13.49 -1.85 -12.80
N PHE A 146 -12.19 -1.80 -12.44
CA PHE A 146 -11.52 -0.55 -12.04
C PHE A 146 -11.39 0.46 -13.19
N ASN A 147 -11.34 -0.01 -14.44
CA ASN A 147 -11.34 0.86 -15.62
C ASN A 147 -12.70 1.56 -15.89
N ASN A 148 -13.78 1.12 -15.22
CA ASN A 148 -15.15 1.58 -15.46
C ASN A 148 -15.79 2.30 -14.25
N ILE A 149 -15.06 2.49 -13.15
CA ILE A 149 -15.55 3.17 -11.94
C ILE A 149 -14.89 4.54 -11.73
N SER A 150 -15.47 5.33 -10.82
CA SER A 150 -14.87 6.59 -10.39
C SER A 150 -13.71 6.38 -9.42
N TRP A 151 -12.74 7.31 -9.40
CA TRP A 151 -11.63 7.31 -8.44
C TRP A 151 -12.11 7.20 -6.98
N LYS A 152 -13.24 7.83 -6.64
CA LYS A 152 -13.80 7.80 -5.28
C LYS A 152 -14.20 6.39 -4.88
N GLN A 153 -14.91 5.68 -5.76
CA GLN A 153 -15.31 4.29 -5.53
C GLN A 153 -14.11 3.36 -5.49
N ALA A 154 -13.13 3.57 -6.36
CA ALA A 154 -11.90 2.79 -6.37
C ALA A 154 -11.16 2.88 -5.03
N PHE A 155 -10.87 4.10 -4.55
CA PHE A 155 -10.21 4.28 -3.25
C PHE A 155 -11.06 3.73 -2.09
N GLU A 156 -12.39 3.82 -2.14
CA GLU A 156 -13.26 3.23 -1.13
C GLU A 156 -13.16 1.70 -1.09
N VAL A 157 -13.10 1.03 -2.24
CA VAL A 157 -12.87 -0.42 -2.33
C VAL A 157 -11.50 -0.79 -1.74
N ILE A 158 -10.45 -0.07 -2.12
CA ILE A 158 -9.07 -0.28 -1.62
C ILE A 158 -9.00 -0.09 -0.11
N GLU A 159 -9.61 0.96 0.44
CA GLU A 159 -9.66 1.21 1.88
C GLU A 159 -10.37 0.08 2.64
N ILE A 160 -11.44 -0.49 2.08
CA ILE A 160 -12.15 -1.62 2.67
C ILE A 160 -11.28 -2.88 2.63
N GLU A 161 -10.64 -3.20 1.51
CA GLU A 161 -9.76 -4.37 1.39
C GLU A 161 -8.53 -4.29 2.30
N LEU A 162 -7.88 -3.13 2.39
CA LEU A 162 -6.80 -2.92 3.34
C LEU A 162 -7.28 -2.98 4.80
N GLY A 163 -8.51 -2.53 5.07
CA GLY A 163 -9.17 -2.72 6.35
C GLY A 163 -9.34 -4.20 6.70
N PHE A 164 -9.73 -5.04 5.73
CA PHE A 164 -9.78 -6.49 5.93
C PHE A 164 -8.40 -7.08 6.19
N ILE A 165 -7.36 -6.66 5.47
CA ILE A 165 -5.98 -7.13 5.73
C ILE A 165 -5.53 -6.74 7.14
N TYR A 166 -5.81 -5.49 7.55
CA TYR A 166 -5.55 -5.04 8.92
C TYR A 166 -6.27 -5.93 9.93
N ASP A 167 -7.54 -6.28 9.65
CA ASP A 167 -8.31 -7.14 10.53
C ASP A 167 -7.74 -8.56 10.66
N ILE A 168 -7.16 -9.09 9.59
CA ILE A 168 -6.51 -10.39 9.60
C ILE A 168 -5.25 -10.38 10.48
N PHE A 169 -4.39 -9.37 10.30
CA PHE A 169 -3.06 -9.36 10.93
C PHE A 169 -3.08 -8.78 12.35
N TYR A 170 -3.93 -7.80 12.63
CA TYR A 170 -3.81 -6.96 13.82
C TYR A 170 -5.06 -6.91 14.69
N THR A 171 -6.24 -7.16 14.13
CA THR A 171 -7.44 -7.25 14.97
C THR A 171 -7.68 -8.68 15.41
N LYS A 172 -8.18 -8.83 16.64
CA LYS A 172 -8.51 -10.11 17.28
C LYS A 172 -9.67 -10.93 16.64
N PRO A 173 -10.52 -10.46 15.70
CA PRO A 173 -11.78 -11.11 15.39
C PRO A 173 -11.73 -12.15 14.27
N MET A 174 -10.59 -12.56 13.71
CA MET A 174 -10.64 -13.56 12.63
C MET A 174 -11.15 -14.95 13.06
N LYS A 175 -11.17 -15.25 14.38
CA LYS A 175 -11.90 -16.39 14.97
C LYS A 175 -13.23 -16.01 15.64
N VAL A 176 -13.68 -14.78 15.44
CA VAL A 176 -14.97 -14.23 15.87
C VAL A 176 -15.96 -14.17 14.70
N TYR A 177 -15.48 -14.27 13.44
CA TYR A 177 -16.35 -14.44 12.26
C TYR A 177 -16.65 -15.90 11.90
N ASP A 178 -16.18 -16.84 12.72
CA ASP A 178 -16.84 -18.15 12.81
C ASP A 178 -18.23 -17.94 13.41
N GLU A 179 -19.25 -18.71 13.01
CA GLU A 179 -20.66 -18.46 13.38
C GLU A 179 -20.87 -18.34 14.91
N TRP A 180 -19.92 -18.85 15.69
CA TRP A 180 -19.89 -18.88 17.14
C TRP A 180 -19.33 -17.63 17.83
N GLY A 181 -18.63 -16.73 17.13
CA GLY A 181 -17.94 -15.61 17.79
C GLY A 181 -18.86 -14.60 18.45
N LEU A 182 -19.95 -14.22 17.78
CA LEU A 182 -20.99 -13.38 18.35
C LEU A 182 -21.68 -14.06 19.54
N VAL A 183 -21.94 -15.37 19.43
CA VAL A 183 -22.55 -16.18 20.49
C VAL A 183 -21.65 -16.22 21.73
N ARG A 184 -20.34 -16.42 21.58
CA ARG A 184 -19.37 -16.38 22.69
C ARG A 184 -19.37 -15.03 23.42
N ARG A 185 -19.46 -13.91 22.70
CA ARG A 185 -19.53 -12.57 23.30
C ARG A 185 -20.80 -12.39 24.13
N PHE A 186 -21.93 -12.86 23.64
CA PHE A 186 -23.18 -12.84 24.41
C PHE A 186 -23.12 -13.74 25.65
N ILE A 187 -22.50 -14.92 25.58
CA ILE A 187 -22.28 -15.80 26.74
C ILE A 187 -21.40 -15.10 27.79
N CYS A 188 -20.29 -14.47 27.37
CA CYS A 188 -19.43 -13.71 28.27
C CYS A 188 -20.19 -12.56 28.96
N LEU A 189 -20.94 -11.77 28.19
CA LEU A 189 -21.73 -10.67 28.73
C LEU A 189 -22.78 -11.17 29.75
N PHE A 190 -23.50 -12.24 29.41
CA PHE A 190 -24.50 -12.81 30.32
C PHE A 190 -23.88 -13.33 31.62
N SER A 191 -22.70 -13.94 31.52
CA SER A 191 -21.93 -14.43 32.67
C SER A 191 -21.43 -13.30 33.58
N GLU A 192 -20.97 -12.20 32.99
CA GLU A 192 -20.55 -10.99 33.72
C GLU A 192 -21.74 -10.30 34.39
N ILE A 193 -22.88 -10.15 33.71
CA ILE A 193 -24.12 -9.63 34.29
C ILE A 193 -24.60 -10.52 35.44
N SER A 194 -24.56 -11.85 35.28
CA SER A 194 -24.93 -12.79 36.35
C SER A 194 -24.02 -12.65 37.58
N THR A 195 -22.72 -12.44 37.37
CA THR A 195 -21.76 -12.20 38.45
C THR A 195 -22.03 -10.86 39.14
N PHE A 196 -22.33 -9.81 38.37
CA PHE A 196 -22.72 -8.50 38.89
C PHE A 196 -23.97 -8.58 39.76
N ILE A 197 -25.01 -9.29 39.31
CA ILE A 197 -26.23 -9.51 40.08
C ILE A 197 -25.94 -10.35 41.33
N GLY A 198 -25.15 -11.42 41.22
CA GLY A 198 -24.75 -12.22 42.38
C GLY A 198 -24.01 -11.39 43.44
N PHE A 199 -23.10 -10.50 43.00
CA PHE A 199 -22.38 -9.59 43.89
C PHE A 199 -23.29 -8.50 44.51
N MET A 200 -24.39 -8.12 43.85
CA MET A 200 -25.42 -7.26 44.48
C MET A 200 -26.07 -7.94 45.68
N ILE A 201 -26.37 -9.24 45.56
CA ILE A 201 -27.17 -10.01 46.52
C ILE A 201 -26.35 -10.48 47.74
N ILE A 202 -25.06 -10.78 47.55
CA ILE A 202 -24.18 -11.26 48.63
C ILE A 202 -24.00 -10.17 49.70
N ASP A 203 -24.10 -10.59 50.97
CA ASP A 203 -23.82 -9.76 52.13
C ASP A 203 -22.31 -9.44 52.22
N LYS A 204 -21.99 -8.17 52.49
CA LYS A 204 -20.65 -7.61 52.36
C LYS A 204 -20.00 -7.27 53.71
N HIS A 205 -20.67 -7.58 54.82
CA HIS A 205 -20.23 -7.19 56.16
C HIS A 205 -18.83 -7.70 56.57
N GLU A 206 -18.37 -8.82 55.99
CA GLU A 206 -17.04 -9.40 56.28
C GLU A 206 -15.91 -8.89 55.38
N TYR A 207 -16.21 -8.09 54.35
CA TYR A 207 -15.23 -7.62 53.36
C TYR A 207 -14.80 -6.18 53.62
N SER A 208 -13.53 -5.87 53.33
CA SER A 208 -13.04 -4.49 53.35
C SER A 208 -13.83 -3.62 52.37
N THR A 209 -14.21 -2.41 52.79
CA THR A 209 -14.90 -1.43 51.94
C THR A 209 -14.11 -1.15 50.64
N THR A 210 -12.78 -1.16 50.71
CA THR A 210 -11.91 -0.95 49.55
C THR A 210 -12.05 -2.07 48.52
N ASP A 211 -12.05 -3.33 48.96
CA ASP A 211 -12.16 -4.49 48.06
C ASP A 211 -13.54 -4.56 47.40
N VAL A 212 -14.59 -4.15 48.13
CA VAL A 212 -15.95 -4.01 47.59
C VAL A 212 -15.99 -2.97 46.48
N ILE A 213 -15.39 -1.80 46.69
CA ILE A 213 -15.33 -0.72 45.68
C ILE A 213 -14.55 -1.18 44.45
N ILE A 214 -13.37 -1.80 44.64
CA ILE A 214 -12.56 -2.31 43.54
C ILE A 214 -13.35 -3.34 42.72
N THR A 215 -14.05 -4.26 43.39
CA THR A 215 -14.85 -5.29 42.72
C THR A 215 -15.99 -4.67 41.89
N TRP A 216 -16.69 -3.66 42.41
CA TRP A 216 -17.69 -2.91 41.65
C TRP A 216 -17.10 -2.28 40.39
N LEU A 217 -15.97 -1.59 40.52
CA LEU A 217 -15.30 -0.93 39.40
C LEU A 217 -14.86 -1.95 38.33
N LEU A 218 -14.32 -3.09 38.74
CA LEU A 218 -13.90 -4.16 37.82
C LEU A 218 -15.08 -4.79 37.09
N LEU A 219 -16.19 -5.07 37.77
CA LEU A 219 -17.38 -5.67 37.16
C LEU A 219 -18.07 -4.70 36.18
N VAL A 220 -18.23 -3.43 36.58
CA VAL A 220 -18.77 -2.41 35.67
C VAL A 220 -17.85 -2.23 34.46
N GLY A 221 -16.54 -2.13 34.67
CA GLY A 221 -15.56 -2.02 33.60
C GLY A 221 -15.60 -3.21 32.63
N ALA A 222 -15.71 -4.44 33.15
CA ALA A 222 -15.82 -5.65 32.34
C ALA A 222 -17.08 -5.65 31.46
N ILE A 223 -18.24 -5.36 32.05
CA ILE A 223 -19.52 -5.28 31.32
C ILE A 223 -19.46 -4.21 30.23
N VAL A 224 -18.95 -3.02 30.55
CA VAL A 224 -18.80 -1.92 29.58
C VAL A 224 -17.87 -2.34 28.44
N GLN A 225 -16.76 -3.02 28.74
CA GLN A 225 -15.82 -3.51 27.75
C GLN A 225 -16.43 -4.59 26.82
N GLU A 226 -17.23 -5.52 27.35
CA GLU A 226 -17.89 -6.54 26.52
C GLU A 226 -19.03 -5.96 25.68
N ILE A 227 -19.85 -5.06 26.24
CA ILE A 227 -20.86 -4.31 25.48
C ILE A 227 -20.19 -3.56 24.32
N TYR A 228 -19.09 -2.87 24.59
CA TYR A 228 -18.33 -2.16 23.55
C TYR A 228 -17.76 -3.12 22.48
N SER A 229 -17.24 -4.27 22.90
CA SER A 229 -16.73 -5.29 21.97
C SER A 229 -17.83 -5.83 21.04
N ILE A 230 -19.07 -5.97 21.54
CA ILE A 230 -20.25 -6.34 20.75
C ILE A 230 -20.63 -5.23 19.76
N ILE A 231 -20.65 -3.97 20.21
CA ILE A 231 -20.93 -2.81 19.34
C ILE A 231 -19.93 -2.77 18.18
N LEU A 232 -18.63 -2.91 18.47
CA LEU A 232 -17.58 -2.91 17.46
C LEU A 232 -17.76 -4.06 16.47
N LEU A 233 -18.02 -5.27 16.96
CA LEU A 233 -18.23 -6.46 16.14
C LEU A 233 -19.46 -6.31 15.22
N CYS A 234 -20.58 -5.79 15.73
CA CYS A 234 -21.78 -5.54 14.91
C CYS A 234 -21.56 -4.44 13.87
N SER A 235 -20.67 -3.48 14.13
CA SER A 235 -20.33 -2.40 13.20
C SER A 235 -19.28 -2.79 12.14
N SER A 236 -18.71 -4.00 12.23
CA SER A 236 -17.69 -4.47 11.30
C SER A 236 -18.26 -4.80 9.92
N ASP A 237 -17.47 -4.50 8.90
CA ASP A 237 -17.74 -4.82 7.50
C ASP A 237 -18.00 -6.32 7.27
N TRP A 238 -17.23 -7.17 7.95
CA TRP A 238 -17.39 -8.63 7.92
C TRP A 238 -18.78 -9.06 8.38
N THR A 239 -19.27 -8.49 9.49
CA THR A 239 -20.60 -8.78 10.03
C THR A 239 -21.69 -8.26 9.10
N MET A 240 -21.51 -7.07 8.54
CA MET A 240 -22.47 -6.49 7.59
C MET A 240 -22.64 -7.37 6.35
N ASN A 241 -21.55 -7.95 5.83
CA ASN A 241 -21.61 -8.88 4.71
C ASN A 241 -22.21 -10.24 5.06
N TRP A 242 -21.82 -10.82 6.19
CA TRP A 242 -22.46 -12.06 6.66
C TRP A 242 -23.98 -11.89 6.81
N LEU A 243 -24.42 -10.76 7.35
CA LEU A 243 -25.84 -10.41 7.46
C LEU A 243 -26.53 -10.25 6.10
N ASN A 244 -25.87 -9.59 5.14
CA ASN A 244 -26.40 -9.43 3.79
C ASN A 244 -26.56 -10.77 3.07
N LYS A 245 -25.61 -11.70 3.21
CA LYS A 245 -25.68 -13.05 2.61
C LYS A 245 -26.80 -13.90 3.17
N GLN A 246 -27.10 -13.77 4.46
CA GLN A 246 -28.08 -14.60 5.15
C GLN A 246 -29.53 -14.17 4.93
N GLY A 247 -29.78 -12.94 4.42
CA GLY A 247 -31.14 -12.42 4.19
C GLY A 247 -32.00 -12.27 5.47
N LYS A 248 -31.42 -12.42 6.67
CA LYS A 248 -32.14 -12.43 7.95
C LYS A 248 -32.46 -11.02 8.42
N THR A 249 -33.56 -10.46 7.92
CA THR A 249 -34.01 -9.07 8.17
C THR A 249 -34.14 -8.66 9.65
N ARG A 250 -34.40 -9.60 10.57
CA ARG A 250 -34.48 -9.32 12.02
C ARG A 250 -33.10 -9.11 12.66
N VAL A 251 -32.16 -10.01 12.41
CA VAL A 251 -30.79 -9.92 12.95
C VAL A 251 -30.09 -8.70 12.37
N THR A 252 -30.30 -8.42 11.08
CA THR A 252 -29.73 -7.23 10.44
C THR A 252 -30.24 -5.94 11.07
N ARG A 253 -31.53 -5.85 11.44
CA ARG A 253 -32.08 -4.69 12.16
C ARG A 253 -31.47 -4.55 13.56
N ILE A 254 -31.29 -5.66 14.28
CA ILE A 254 -30.67 -5.65 15.62
C ILE A 254 -29.21 -5.19 15.52
N CYS A 255 -28.41 -5.77 14.62
CA CYS A 255 -27.02 -5.36 14.44
C CYS A 255 -26.90 -3.90 13.97
N LYS A 256 -27.78 -3.43 13.09
CA LYS A 256 -27.83 -2.01 12.68
C LYS A 256 -28.18 -1.11 13.87
N ALA A 257 -29.15 -1.48 14.70
CA ALA A 257 -29.48 -0.74 15.92
C ALA A 257 -28.30 -0.71 16.91
N ILE A 258 -27.64 -1.84 17.16
CA ILE A 258 -26.45 -1.92 18.01
C ILE A 258 -25.30 -1.06 17.44
N SER A 259 -25.09 -1.11 16.12
CA SER A 259 -24.04 -0.31 15.47
C SER A 259 -24.31 1.19 15.56
N SER A 260 -25.59 1.60 15.62
CA SER A 260 -25.98 3.00 15.80
C SER A 260 -25.65 3.55 17.19
N CYS A 261 -25.47 2.66 18.18
CA CYS A 261 -25.03 3.01 19.54
C CYS A 261 -23.51 3.28 19.63
N ARG A 262 -22.77 3.19 18.51
CA ARG A 262 -21.36 3.55 18.48
C ARG A 262 -21.20 5.02 18.85
N LEU A 263 -20.42 5.30 19.89
CA LEU A 263 -20.06 6.65 20.34
C LEU A 263 -18.98 7.21 19.40
N PRO A 264 -19.32 8.05 18.40
CA PRO A 264 -18.37 8.48 17.36
C PRO A 264 -17.30 9.42 17.91
N TYR A 265 -17.60 10.09 19.02
CA TYR A 265 -16.72 11.04 19.70
C TYR A 265 -15.55 10.36 20.43
N LEU A 266 -15.80 9.19 21.06
CA LEU A 266 -14.76 8.44 21.76
C LEU A 266 -13.96 7.55 20.80
N PHE A 267 -14.60 7.03 19.76
CA PHE A 267 -13.97 6.19 18.74
C PHE A 267 -14.60 6.48 17.37
N PRO A 268 -13.97 7.34 16.54
CA PRO A 268 -14.46 7.70 15.21
C PRO A 268 -14.84 6.46 14.41
N ALA A 269 -15.88 6.56 13.56
CA ALA A 269 -16.16 5.55 12.54
C ALA A 269 -14.84 5.11 11.88
N ASN A 270 -14.66 3.81 11.59
CA ASN A 270 -13.39 3.24 11.12
C ASN A 270 -12.86 4.04 9.93
N LYS A 271 -12.04 5.07 10.18
CA LYS A 271 -11.14 5.64 9.17
C LYS A 271 -10.13 4.52 8.96
N ARG A 272 -10.43 3.64 7.99
CA ARG A 272 -9.60 2.49 7.62
C ARG A 272 -8.23 2.95 7.14
N TRP A 273 -8.22 4.17 6.61
CA TRP A 273 -7.05 4.96 6.27
C TRP A 273 -7.06 6.28 7.06
N SER A 274 -5.89 6.71 7.52
CA SER A 274 -5.68 8.04 8.09
C SER A 274 -6.06 9.15 7.10
N ASP A 275 -5.95 8.84 5.81
CA ASP A 275 -6.02 9.77 4.69
C ASP A 275 -4.95 10.86 4.80
N SER A 276 -3.82 10.56 5.43
CA SER A 276 -2.75 11.53 5.66
C SER A 276 -1.44 11.12 5.00
N MET A 277 -0.69 12.12 4.54
CA MET A 277 0.66 11.97 4.02
C MET A 277 1.59 12.97 4.72
N ALA A 278 2.75 12.48 5.13
CA ALA A 278 3.79 13.30 5.71
C ALA A 278 4.62 13.99 4.62
N ARG A 279 5.13 15.18 4.95
CA ARG A 279 5.90 16.01 4.02
C ARG A 279 7.28 16.33 4.59
N TYR A 280 8.30 16.22 3.75
CA TYR A 280 9.67 16.57 4.09
C TYR A 280 10.37 17.33 2.96
N ASN A 281 11.07 18.42 3.28
CA ASN A 281 11.77 19.24 2.29
C ASN A 281 13.23 19.49 2.63
N LEU A 282 14.13 19.17 1.68
CA LEU A 282 15.58 19.20 1.87
C LEU A 282 16.13 20.61 2.12
N ILE A 283 15.70 21.59 1.32
CA ILE A 283 16.22 22.97 1.39
C ILE A 283 15.80 23.62 2.72
N SER A 284 14.53 23.46 3.09
CA SER A 284 13.98 23.92 4.37
C SER A 284 14.73 23.30 5.55
N TYR A 285 15.05 22.00 5.49
CA TYR A 285 15.84 21.32 6.50
C TYR A 285 17.27 21.88 6.60
N SER A 286 17.93 22.05 5.45
CA SER A 286 19.32 22.56 5.37
C SER A 286 19.46 23.98 5.91
N LEU A 287 18.43 24.82 5.73
CA LEU A 287 18.37 26.17 6.30
C LEU A 287 18.14 26.17 7.81
N LYS A 288 17.25 25.30 8.32
CA LYS A 288 17.03 25.16 9.77
C LYS A 288 18.28 24.67 10.52
N ASN A 289 19.15 23.93 9.85
CA ASN A 289 20.40 23.40 10.40
C ASN A 289 21.64 24.27 10.14
N LEU A 290 21.45 25.52 9.69
CA LEU A 290 22.53 26.50 9.72
C LEU A 290 23.05 26.62 11.16
N PRO A 291 24.37 26.56 11.40
CA PRO A 291 24.93 26.59 12.73
C PRO A 291 24.53 27.91 13.42
N ILE A 292 23.78 27.79 14.52
CA ILE A 292 23.58 28.87 15.47
C ILE A 292 24.92 29.04 16.21
N LYS A 293 25.38 30.28 16.44
CA LYS A 293 26.66 30.57 17.10
C LYS A 293 26.84 29.94 18.51
N PHE A 294 25.80 29.31 19.07
CA PHE A 294 25.80 28.58 20.34
C PHE A 294 25.67 27.04 20.20
N SER A 295 25.92 26.45 19.03
CA SER A 295 25.69 25.01 18.78
C SER A 295 26.66 24.04 19.46
N ASP A 296 27.78 24.55 20.00
CA ASP A 296 28.85 23.70 20.53
C ASP A 296 28.43 22.98 21.83
N VAL A 297 27.50 23.56 22.58
CA VAL A 297 26.90 22.91 23.77
C VAL A 297 26.07 21.68 23.37
N TRP A 298 25.40 21.70 22.22
CA TRP A 298 24.56 20.58 21.77
C TRP A 298 25.38 19.44 21.16
N LYS A 299 26.54 19.76 20.57
CA LYS A 299 27.54 18.75 20.17
C LYS A 299 28.15 18.02 21.38
N PHE A 300 28.31 18.72 22.50
CA PHE A 300 28.87 18.16 23.74
C PHE A 300 28.01 17.06 24.36
N PHE A 301 26.68 17.13 24.20
CA PHE A 301 25.76 16.12 24.76
C PHE A 301 25.53 14.89 23.86
N CYS A 302 26.17 14.80 22.68
CA CYS A 302 25.96 13.70 21.71
C CYS A 302 24.49 13.39 21.42
N ILE A 303 23.57 14.34 21.64
CA ILE A 303 22.17 14.19 21.28
C ILE A 303 22.13 14.41 19.77
N PRO A 304 21.79 13.39 18.96
CA PRO A 304 21.57 13.63 17.56
C PRO A 304 20.40 14.62 17.46
N ARG A 305 20.67 15.86 17.06
CA ARG A 305 19.65 16.84 16.61
C ARG A 305 18.88 16.34 15.36
N MET A 306 19.04 15.07 15.01
CA MET A 306 18.80 14.48 13.70
C MET A 306 17.41 13.84 13.56
N LEU A 307 16.61 13.70 14.62
CA LEU A 307 15.35 12.97 14.48
C LEU A 307 14.08 13.63 15.06
N ASP A 308 14.18 14.57 16.01
CA ASP A 308 13.02 14.93 16.84
C ASP A 308 12.33 16.29 16.59
N GLU A 309 12.88 17.21 15.78
CA GLU A 309 12.33 18.59 15.71
C GLU A 309 12.12 19.18 14.30
N CYS A 310 11.75 18.33 13.34
CA CYS A 310 10.98 18.80 12.18
C CYS A 310 9.75 17.91 12.08
N SER A 311 8.70 18.30 12.81
CA SER A 311 7.35 17.76 12.64
C SER A 311 7.09 17.62 11.14
N SER A 312 7.02 16.36 10.68
CA SER A 312 6.42 16.06 9.39
C SER A 312 5.04 16.69 9.43
N LYS A 313 4.80 17.68 8.57
CA LYS A 313 3.46 18.24 8.44
C LYS A 313 2.61 17.14 7.81
N ASN A 314 1.87 16.44 8.65
CA ASN A 314 0.85 15.51 8.18
C ASN A 314 -0.26 16.36 7.58
N SER A 315 -0.51 16.17 6.30
CA SER A 315 -1.63 16.79 5.59
C SER A 315 -2.49 15.69 5.01
N ASP A 316 -3.80 15.94 4.92
CA ASP A 316 -4.69 15.00 4.25
C ASP A 316 -4.27 14.83 2.79
N VAL A 317 -4.41 13.62 2.23
CA VAL A 317 -4.13 13.35 0.81
C VAL A 317 -5.19 14.08 -0.02
N PRO A 318 -4.82 15.12 -0.79
CA PRO A 318 -5.82 15.94 -1.42
C PRO A 318 -6.56 15.19 -2.53
N LYS A 319 -7.83 15.55 -2.75
CA LYS A 319 -8.67 14.97 -3.82
C LYS A 319 -8.00 15.01 -5.20
N TYR A 320 -7.36 16.12 -5.57
CA TYR A 320 -6.71 16.25 -6.88
C TYR A 320 -5.54 15.26 -7.05
N LEU A 321 -4.87 14.87 -5.95
CA LEU A 321 -3.78 13.90 -6.00
C LEU A 321 -4.32 12.48 -6.17
N LYS A 322 -5.41 12.13 -5.48
CA LYS A 322 -6.10 10.84 -5.67
C LYS A 322 -6.60 10.68 -7.12
N ILE A 323 -7.16 11.76 -7.68
CA ILE A 323 -7.60 11.82 -9.08
C ILE A 323 -6.41 11.59 -10.02
N LEU A 324 -5.32 12.34 -9.85
CA LEU A 324 -4.13 12.22 -10.69
C LEU A 324 -3.56 10.80 -10.70
N ILE A 325 -3.40 10.18 -9.52
CA ILE A 325 -2.90 8.81 -9.41
C ILE A 325 -3.86 7.84 -10.11
N PHE A 326 -5.15 7.96 -9.84
CA PHE A 326 -6.15 7.05 -10.42
C PHE A 326 -6.20 7.16 -11.95
N GLU A 327 -6.25 8.37 -12.51
CA GLU A 327 -6.34 8.61 -13.95
C GLU A 327 -5.11 8.08 -14.68
N GLN A 328 -3.90 8.30 -14.15
CA GLN A 328 -2.68 7.76 -14.75
C GLN A 328 -2.61 6.23 -14.69
N LEU A 329 -3.02 5.62 -13.58
CA LEU A 329 -3.06 4.16 -13.48
C LEU A 329 -4.11 3.57 -14.41
N GLN A 330 -5.26 4.22 -14.55
CA GLN A 330 -6.32 3.82 -15.47
C GLN A 330 -5.86 3.92 -16.93
N GLU A 331 -5.22 5.04 -17.31
CA GLU A 331 -4.66 5.22 -18.64
C GLU A 331 -3.63 4.15 -18.97
N LYS A 332 -2.69 3.90 -18.05
CA LYS A 332 -1.66 2.86 -18.21
C LYS A 332 -2.24 1.45 -18.30
N SER A 333 -3.29 1.17 -17.50
CA SER A 333 -4.01 -0.10 -17.53
C SER A 333 -4.65 -0.38 -18.89
N ARG A 334 -5.24 0.64 -19.52
CA ARG A 334 -5.85 0.52 -20.86
C ARG A 334 -4.84 0.24 -21.97
N HIS A 335 -3.62 0.76 -21.82
CA HIS A 335 -2.54 0.59 -22.80
C HIS A 335 -1.63 -0.62 -22.54
N ALA A 336 -1.78 -1.32 -21.41
CA ALA A 336 -1.02 -2.52 -21.07
C ALA A 336 -1.90 -3.78 -21.19
N PRO A 337 -1.95 -4.44 -22.36
CA PRO A 337 -2.80 -5.62 -22.56
C PRO A 337 -2.24 -6.89 -21.91
N GLY A 338 -0.93 -6.96 -21.62
CA GLY A 338 -0.26 -8.18 -21.17
C GLY A 338 0.57 -8.05 -19.89
N ILE A 339 0.96 -9.22 -19.35
CA ILE A 339 1.78 -9.34 -18.13
C ILE A 339 3.16 -8.70 -18.31
N LYS A 340 3.72 -8.75 -19.51
CA LYS A 340 5.05 -8.19 -19.79
C LYS A 340 5.02 -6.66 -19.69
N GLU A 341 4.04 -6.03 -20.32
CA GLU A 341 3.84 -4.59 -20.30
C GLU A 341 3.54 -4.09 -18.87
N ALA A 342 2.78 -4.88 -18.10
CA ALA A 342 2.54 -4.61 -16.68
C ALA A 342 3.83 -4.65 -15.85
N LYS A 343 4.73 -5.62 -16.08
CA LYS A 343 6.04 -5.68 -15.42
C LYS A 343 6.93 -4.51 -15.81
N GLU A 344 6.93 -4.12 -17.08
CA GLU A 344 7.66 -2.93 -17.53
C GLU A 344 7.14 -1.65 -16.87
N LEU A 345 5.81 -1.51 -16.73
CA LEU A 345 5.18 -0.42 -15.96
C LEU A 345 5.62 -0.39 -14.49
N CYS A 346 5.83 -1.54 -13.86
CA CYS A 346 6.35 -1.62 -12.48
C CYS A 346 7.82 -1.20 -12.37
N ALA A 347 8.61 -1.38 -13.42
CA ALA A 347 10.05 -1.06 -13.45
C ALA A 347 10.36 0.39 -13.83
N ASP A 348 9.40 1.10 -14.44
CA ASP A 348 9.58 2.47 -14.91
C ASP A 348 9.54 3.51 -13.78
N ARG A 349 10.47 4.47 -13.84
CA ARG A 349 10.69 5.52 -12.82
C ARG A 349 10.49 6.94 -13.36
N GLY A 350 9.78 7.08 -14.47
CA GLY A 350 9.65 8.32 -15.24
C GLY A 350 9.98 8.13 -16.72
N LYS A 351 10.57 7.01 -17.12
CA LYS A 351 11.02 6.74 -18.48
C LYS A 351 9.88 6.85 -19.48
N ARG A 352 8.77 6.14 -19.24
CA ARG A 352 7.61 6.08 -20.15
C ARG A 352 6.98 7.46 -20.33
N THR A 353 6.73 8.18 -19.25
CA THR A 353 6.26 9.57 -19.30
C THR A 353 7.19 10.46 -20.15
N LEU A 354 8.51 10.34 -19.98
CA LEU A 354 9.47 11.13 -20.76
C LEU A 354 9.48 10.74 -22.25
N GLU A 355 9.25 9.47 -22.59
CA GLU A 355 9.13 9.01 -23.98
C GLU A 355 7.83 9.52 -24.62
N GLU A 356 6.69 9.36 -23.95
CA GLU A 356 5.36 9.82 -24.40
C GLU A 356 5.33 11.33 -24.63
N MET A 357 5.98 12.10 -23.76
CA MET A 357 6.05 13.56 -23.86
C MET A 357 7.28 14.06 -24.64
N LYS A 358 8.03 13.18 -25.32
CA LYS A 358 9.19 13.52 -26.17
C LYS A 358 10.32 14.28 -25.44
N CYS A 359 10.46 14.08 -24.13
CA CYS A 359 11.54 14.65 -23.30
C CYS A 359 12.67 13.66 -22.98
N PHE A 360 12.56 12.41 -23.40
CA PHE A 360 13.51 11.35 -23.03
C PHE A 360 14.96 11.69 -23.41
N SER A 361 15.21 12.16 -24.63
CA SER A 361 16.55 12.55 -25.09
C SER A 361 17.21 13.59 -24.18
N THR A 362 16.45 14.52 -23.64
CA THR A 362 16.93 15.62 -22.79
C THR A 362 17.04 15.22 -21.31
N LEU A 363 16.13 14.38 -20.81
CA LEU A 363 15.93 14.16 -19.38
C LEU A 363 16.20 12.71 -18.89
N HIS A 364 16.46 11.73 -19.76
CA HIS A 364 16.64 10.31 -19.37
C HIS A 364 17.68 10.10 -18.26
N TRP A 365 18.80 10.83 -18.31
CA TRP A 365 19.89 10.77 -17.32
C TRP A 365 19.42 11.04 -15.88
N SER A 366 18.29 11.71 -15.70
CA SER A 366 17.73 12.05 -14.38
C SER A 366 16.91 10.92 -13.75
N VAL A 367 16.41 9.97 -14.55
CA VAL A 367 15.58 8.84 -14.11
C VAL A 367 16.31 7.49 -14.15
N GLU A 368 17.41 7.40 -14.91
CA GLU A 368 18.27 6.20 -15.03
C GLU A 368 19.43 6.21 -14.02
N ARG A 369 19.15 6.46 -12.74
CA ARG A 369 20.14 6.44 -11.64
C ARG A 369 19.72 5.47 -10.54
N GLU A 370 20.45 5.43 -9.44
CA GLU A 370 19.95 4.76 -8.25
C GLU A 370 18.70 5.49 -7.74
N PHE A 371 17.71 4.75 -7.24
CA PHE A 371 16.37 5.28 -7.02
C PHE A 371 16.30 6.39 -5.96
N ASP A 372 17.03 6.23 -4.88
CA ASP A 372 17.22 7.27 -3.86
C ASP A 372 17.90 8.53 -4.42
N GLU A 373 18.84 8.39 -5.35
CA GLU A 373 19.45 9.52 -6.05
C GLU A 373 18.43 10.22 -6.97
N CYS A 374 17.61 9.47 -7.71
CA CYS A 374 16.50 10.01 -8.50
C CYS A 374 15.55 10.84 -7.63
N ILE A 375 15.11 10.30 -6.49
CA ILE A 375 14.23 10.99 -5.55
C ILE A 375 14.84 12.33 -5.14
N LEU A 376 16.11 12.36 -4.74
CA LEU A 376 16.75 13.59 -4.25
C LEU A 376 16.96 14.63 -5.36
N VAL A 377 17.41 14.20 -6.55
CA VAL A 377 17.64 15.09 -7.71
C VAL A 377 16.32 15.70 -8.15
N TRP A 378 15.28 14.89 -8.35
CA TRP A 378 13.95 15.36 -8.74
C TRP A 378 13.29 16.19 -7.64
N HIS A 379 13.50 15.86 -6.36
CA HIS A 379 12.94 16.63 -5.25
C HIS A 379 13.45 18.06 -5.25
N LEU A 380 14.77 18.21 -5.31
CA LEU A 380 15.43 19.51 -5.36
C LEU A 380 15.06 20.27 -6.62
N ALA A 381 15.06 19.62 -7.80
CA ALA A 381 14.66 20.26 -9.05
C ALA A 381 13.21 20.76 -9.00
N THR A 382 12.29 19.94 -8.49
CA THR A 382 10.88 20.30 -8.28
C THR A 382 10.76 21.49 -7.36
N ASP A 383 11.50 21.53 -6.25
CA ASP A 383 11.45 22.61 -5.27
C ASP A 383 12.02 23.95 -5.80
N LEU A 384 12.99 23.88 -6.72
CA LEU A 384 13.53 25.05 -7.43
C LEU A 384 12.57 25.55 -8.51
N CYS A 385 12.01 24.64 -9.32
CA CYS A 385 11.02 24.99 -10.35
C CYS A 385 9.74 25.57 -9.75
N TYR A 386 9.26 24.99 -8.64
CA TYR A 386 8.06 25.42 -7.94
C TYR A 386 8.15 26.89 -7.51
N ASP A 387 9.24 27.26 -6.82
CA ASP A 387 9.44 28.64 -6.38
C ASP A 387 9.68 29.61 -7.55
N THR A 388 10.38 29.18 -8.60
CA THR A 388 10.59 30.02 -9.79
C THR A 388 9.27 30.38 -10.44
N ASP A 389 8.37 29.41 -10.57
CA ASP A 389 7.09 29.61 -11.26
C ASP A 389 6.03 30.29 -10.39
N LEU A 390 6.07 30.11 -9.07
CA LEU A 390 5.22 30.87 -8.14
C LEU A 390 5.49 32.38 -8.21
N ASN A 391 6.73 32.78 -8.52
CA ASN A 391 7.12 34.17 -8.62
C ASN A 391 6.84 34.79 -10.01
N LYS A 392 6.36 34.01 -10.99
CA LYS A 392 5.98 34.51 -12.32
C LYS A 392 4.63 35.24 -12.24
N LYS A 393 4.58 36.51 -12.65
CA LYS A 393 3.37 37.36 -12.64
C LYS A 393 2.19 36.79 -13.45
N SER A 394 2.45 35.87 -14.37
CA SER A 394 1.47 35.22 -15.24
C SER A 394 0.97 33.87 -14.71
N SER A 395 1.30 33.47 -13.48
CA SER A 395 0.89 32.15 -12.99
C SER A 395 -0.64 32.04 -12.97
N PRO A 396 -1.26 31.12 -13.73
CA PRO A 396 -2.69 30.90 -13.65
C PRO A 396 -3.08 30.44 -12.24
N ALA A 397 -4.38 30.50 -11.95
CA ALA A 397 -4.97 29.96 -10.73
C ALA A 397 -4.38 28.57 -10.36
N LYS A 398 -4.33 28.26 -9.07
CA LYS A 398 -3.79 27.03 -8.45
C LYS A 398 -3.72 25.82 -9.40
N ASN A 399 -2.56 25.61 -10.04
CA ASN A 399 -2.31 24.46 -10.92
C ASN A 399 -2.20 23.17 -10.08
N SER A 400 -3.15 22.25 -10.25
CA SER A 400 -3.22 20.99 -9.50
C SER A 400 -1.99 20.09 -9.71
N ASN A 401 -1.44 20.04 -10.93
CA ASN A 401 -0.25 19.24 -11.25
C ASN A 401 1.00 19.78 -10.56
N ARG A 402 1.14 21.11 -10.46
CA ARG A 402 2.23 21.74 -9.73
C ARG A 402 2.17 21.43 -8.23
N GLU A 403 0.98 21.55 -7.63
CA GLU A 403 0.76 21.20 -6.22
C GLU A 403 0.97 19.69 -5.97
N ALA A 404 0.48 18.83 -6.86
CA ALA A 404 0.68 17.38 -6.80
C ALA A 404 2.15 16.99 -6.90
N SER A 405 2.88 17.56 -7.85
CA SER A 405 4.33 17.35 -8.00
C SER A 405 5.08 17.71 -6.73
N LYS A 406 4.74 18.86 -6.12
CA LYS A 406 5.37 19.30 -4.88
C LYS A 406 5.04 18.38 -3.70
N LEU A 407 3.79 17.91 -3.60
CA LEU A 407 3.38 16.98 -2.55
C LEU A 407 4.03 15.60 -2.67
N LEU A 408 4.02 15.01 -3.87
CA LEU A 408 4.66 13.71 -4.12
C LEU A 408 6.16 13.81 -3.88
N SER A 409 6.80 14.86 -4.38
CA SER A 409 8.21 15.16 -4.11
C SER A 409 8.55 15.22 -2.62
N ASP A 410 7.74 15.94 -1.82
CA ASP A 410 7.93 16.02 -0.36
C ASP A 410 7.66 14.68 0.35
N TYR A 411 6.72 13.88 -0.17
CA TYR A 411 6.36 12.56 0.37
C TYR A 411 7.43 11.51 0.11
N MET A 412 7.99 11.46 -1.10
CA MET A 412 9.05 10.51 -1.45
C MET A 412 10.30 10.72 -0.60
N VAL A 413 10.64 11.98 -0.27
CA VAL A 413 11.73 12.27 0.68
C VAL A 413 11.36 11.90 2.12
N TYR A 414 10.10 12.06 2.53
CA TYR A 414 9.63 11.54 3.81
C TYR A 414 9.82 10.02 3.91
N LEU A 415 9.40 9.27 2.89
CA LEU A 415 9.59 7.81 2.84
C LEU A 415 11.09 7.47 2.94
N LEU A 416 11.94 8.17 2.18
CA LEU A 416 13.39 7.96 2.20
C LEU A 416 14.03 8.10 3.59
N LEU A 417 13.50 9.01 4.42
CA LEU A 417 14.10 9.34 5.72
C LEU A 417 13.43 8.64 6.90
N LYS A 418 12.12 8.47 6.86
CA LYS A 418 11.31 7.98 7.98
C LYS A 418 10.81 6.56 7.76
N ARG A 419 10.67 6.11 6.51
CA ARG A 419 10.23 4.77 6.11
C ARG A 419 11.18 4.12 5.07
N PRO A 420 12.50 4.10 5.30
CA PRO A 420 13.46 3.63 4.30
C PRO A 420 13.23 2.18 3.86
N LEU A 421 12.63 1.35 4.73
CA LEU A 421 12.31 -0.05 4.43
C LEU A 421 11.17 -0.21 3.41
N MET A 422 10.34 0.82 3.21
CA MET A 422 9.30 0.83 2.17
C MET A 422 9.83 1.22 0.79
N LEU A 423 11.10 1.61 0.68
CA LEU A 423 11.74 1.92 -0.59
C LEU A 423 12.75 0.83 -0.95
N PRO A 424 13.11 0.70 -2.24
CA PRO A 424 14.23 -0.12 -2.67
C PRO A 424 15.49 0.13 -1.82
N PRO A 425 16.26 -0.94 -1.50
CA PRO A 425 17.51 -0.79 -0.76
C PRO A 425 18.45 0.22 -1.41
N GLY A 426 19.03 1.11 -0.61
CA GLY A 426 19.94 2.15 -1.09
C GLY A 426 20.57 2.94 0.04
N ILE A 427 21.41 3.91 -0.31
CA ILE A 427 22.13 4.76 0.64
C ILE A 427 21.48 6.15 0.79
N GLY A 428 20.17 6.21 0.62
CA GLY A 428 19.42 7.46 0.47
C GLY A 428 19.52 8.40 1.66
N GLN A 429 19.54 7.87 2.88
CA GLN A 429 19.74 8.68 4.08
C GLN A 429 21.14 9.32 4.14
N ILE A 430 22.17 8.60 3.68
CA ILE A 430 23.55 9.10 3.62
C ILE A 430 23.62 10.20 2.55
N ARG A 431 23.13 9.92 1.33
CA ARG A 431 23.08 10.89 0.23
C ARG A 431 22.27 12.15 0.60
N PHE A 432 21.18 11.99 1.33
CA PHE A 432 20.39 13.10 1.85
C PHE A 432 21.22 13.97 2.80
N ARG A 433 21.93 13.37 3.76
CA ARG A 433 22.80 14.10 4.71
C ARG A 433 23.93 14.83 3.99
N ASP A 434 24.59 14.18 3.03
CA ASP A 434 25.67 14.79 2.24
C ASP A 434 25.16 15.96 1.39
N SER A 435 24.00 15.79 0.78
CA SER A 435 23.32 16.85 0.01
C SER A 435 22.95 18.04 0.90
N CYS A 436 22.45 17.79 2.11
CA CYS A 436 22.16 18.84 3.09
C CYS A 436 23.44 19.57 3.52
N ALA A 437 24.50 18.84 3.87
CA ALA A 437 25.77 19.44 4.27
C ALA A 437 26.34 20.35 3.17
N LYS A 438 26.24 19.93 1.91
CA LYS A 438 26.67 20.73 0.76
C LYS A 438 25.78 21.95 0.54
N ALA A 439 24.46 21.80 0.63
CA ALA A 439 23.52 22.91 0.55
C ALA A 439 23.78 23.94 1.65
N THR A 440 23.97 23.49 2.91
CA THR A 440 24.31 24.37 4.04
C THR A 440 25.61 25.14 3.81
N LYS A 441 26.66 24.52 3.28
CA LYS A 441 27.91 25.21 2.91
C LYS A 441 27.67 26.33 1.90
N ILE A 442 26.83 26.09 0.89
CA ILE A 442 26.46 27.11 -0.10
C ILE A 442 25.61 28.22 0.55
N PHE A 443 24.64 27.87 1.40
CA PHE A 443 23.78 28.86 2.03
C PHE A 443 24.53 29.77 3.01
N GLN A 444 25.64 29.31 3.57
CA GLN A 444 26.53 30.15 4.38
C GLN A 444 27.19 31.27 3.59
N THR A 445 27.39 31.11 2.26
CA THR A 445 27.98 32.15 1.41
C THR A 445 26.95 33.18 0.92
N VAL A 446 25.66 32.91 1.09
CA VAL A 446 24.58 33.82 0.68
C VAL A 446 24.36 34.88 1.76
N LYS A 447 24.37 36.16 1.35
CA LYS A 447 24.17 37.31 2.26
C LYS A 447 22.79 37.28 2.92
N ASP A 448 21.75 37.07 2.13
CA ASP A 448 20.37 36.91 2.60
C ASP A 448 20.02 35.42 2.74
N ARG A 449 19.86 34.96 3.98
CA ARG A 449 19.58 33.56 4.32
C ARG A 449 18.11 33.18 4.18
N ASN A 450 17.28 34.02 3.56
CA ASN A 450 15.93 33.67 3.17
C ASN A 450 15.92 32.49 2.17
N ILE A 451 14.98 31.57 2.34
CA ILE A 451 14.83 30.37 1.49
C ILE A 451 14.76 30.70 0.01
N GLN A 452 14.05 31.77 -0.35
CA GLN A 452 13.92 32.20 -1.75
C GLN A 452 15.26 32.70 -2.33
N SER A 453 16.03 33.44 -1.53
CA SER A 453 17.34 33.97 -1.95
C SER A 453 18.37 32.83 -2.13
N CYS A 454 18.36 31.85 -1.23
CA CYS A 454 19.17 30.64 -1.36
C CYS A 454 18.80 29.81 -2.60
N LYS A 455 17.51 29.60 -2.87
CA LYS A 455 17.04 28.90 -4.07
C LYS A 455 17.41 29.62 -5.37
N ARG A 456 17.28 30.95 -5.41
CA ARG A 456 17.75 31.77 -6.55
C ARG A 456 19.26 31.63 -6.77
N PHE A 457 20.04 31.63 -5.68
CA PHE A 457 21.48 31.43 -5.76
C PHE A 457 21.83 30.05 -6.33
N LEU A 458 21.15 28.98 -5.89
CA LEU A 458 21.37 27.63 -6.42
C LEU A 458 21.17 27.54 -7.94
N LEU A 459 20.16 28.22 -8.48
CA LEU A 459 19.91 28.27 -9.92
C LEU A 459 20.99 29.05 -10.69
N GLN A 460 21.68 29.99 -10.06
CA GLN A 460 22.76 30.78 -10.67
C GLN A 460 24.11 30.04 -10.68
N VAL A 461 24.28 28.99 -9.88
CA VAL A 461 25.51 28.19 -9.88
C VAL A 461 25.73 27.61 -11.28
N ASN A 462 26.94 27.80 -11.84
CA ASN A 462 27.24 27.30 -13.18
C ASN A 462 27.23 25.75 -13.18
N THR A 463 26.43 25.16 -14.06
CA THR A 463 26.18 23.71 -14.17
C THR A 463 26.79 23.12 -15.46
N GLU A 464 27.54 23.91 -16.22
CA GLU A 464 27.99 23.58 -17.58
C GLU A 464 29.11 22.53 -17.66
N ILE A 465 29.65 22.04 -16.54
CA ILE A 465 30.66 20.98 -16.56
C ILE A 465 29.99 19.66 -16.15
N PRO A 466 29.82 18.69 -17.08
CA PRO A 466 29.43 17.34 -16.71
C PRO A 466 30.47 16.77 -15.73
N PRO A 467 30.08 16.21 -14.58
CA PRO A 467 31.02 15.69 -13.57
C PRO A 467 31.85 14.49 -14.07
N LEU A 468 31.66 14.05 -15.31
CA LEU A 468 32.32 12.91 -15.93
C LEU A 468 33.82 13.13 -16.25
N LYS A 469 34.36 14.36 -16.16
CA LYS A 469 35.78 14.65 -16.53
C LYS A 469 36.65 15.34 -15.47
N ALA A 470 36.17 15.55 -14.24
CA ALA A 470 37.01 16.10 -13.17
C ALA A 470 37.64 14.96 -12.35
N LYS A 471 38.88 14.60 -12.69
CA LYS A 471 39.69 13.63 -11.96
C LYS A 471 40.14 14.24 -10.63
N GLY A 472 39.33 14.05 -9.59
CA GLY A 472 39.68 14.35 -8.19
C GLY A 472 38.45 14.53 -7.32
N ASP A 473 38.18 13.58 -6.41
CA ASP A 473 37.29 13.64 -5.21
C ASP A 473 35.85 14.21 -5.40
N GLY A 474 35.45 14.51 -6.63
CA GLY A 474 34.18 15.11 -6.97
C GLY A 474 33.08 14.06 -6.96
N SER A 475 32.55 13.74 -5.78
CA SER A 475 31.24 13.11 -5.66
C SER A 475 30.27 13.77 -6.65
N LYS A 476 29.71 12.97 -7.57
CA LYS A 476 28.58 13.39 -8.44
C LYS A 476 27.55 14.04 -7.54
N SER A 477 27.43 15.35 -7.67
CA SER A 477 26.75 16.13 -6.66
C SER A 477 25.27 16.17 -6.98
N VAL A 478 24.46 15.42 -6.23
CA VAL A 478 22.98 15.46 -6.27
C VAL A 478 22.46 16.90 -6.39
N LEU A 479 23.04 17.84 -5.63
CA LEU A 479 22.66 19.26 -5.68
C LEU A 479 22.94 19.94 -7.04
N LEU A 480 24.09 19.66 -7.67
CA LEU A 480 24.43 20.25 -8.97
C LEU A 480 23.59 19.62 -10.09
N ASP A 481 23.40 18.31 -10.01
CA ASP A 481 22.54 17.58 -10.93
C ASP A 481 21.08 18.06 -10.80
N ALA A 482 20.60 18.34 -9.59
CA ALA A 482 19.29 18.93 -9.39
C ALA A 482 19.17 20.33 -9.99
N CYS A 483 20.19 21.19 -9.84
CA CYS A 483 20.21 22.50 -10.51
C CYS A 483 20.21 22.37 -12.03
N ARG A 484 20.97 21.40 -12.58
CA ARG A 484 20.97 21.09 -14.01
C ARG A 484 19.59 20.65 -14.48
N LEU A 485 18.96 19.72 -13.78
CA LEU A 485 17.61 19.25 -14.08
C LEU A 485 16.60 20.41 -14.01
N ALA A 486 16.65 21.24 -12.97
CA ALA A 486 15.76 22.40 -12.83
C ALA A 486 15.89 23.37 -14.03
N LYS A 487 17.12 23.63 -14.49
CA LYS A 487 17.35 24.46 -15.69
C LYS A 487 16.79 23.80 -16.95
N SER A 488 17.05 22.51 -17.15
CA SER A 488 16.49 21.76 -18.29
C SER A 488 14.97 21.73 -18.29
N LEU A 489 14.33 21.60 -17.13
CA LEU A 489 12.87 21.69 -17.00
C LEU A 489 12.35 23.08 -17.33
N GLN A 490 13.03 24.14 -16.88
CA GLN A 490 12.63 25.51 -17.19
C GLN A 490 12.84 25.86 -18.67
N SER A 491 13.88 25.34 -19.32
CA SER A 491 14.13 25.59 -20.75
C SER A 491 13.06 24.98 -21.65
N LEU A 492 12.36 23.92 -21.22
CA LEU A 492 11.25 23.34 -21.98
C LEU A 492 10.20 24.40 -22.32
N GLU A 493 9.88 25.33 -21.40
CA GLU A 493 8.88 26.39 -21.65
C GLU A 493 9.25 27.34 -22.81
N SER A 494 10.51 27.35 -23.25
CA SER A 494 10.96 28.17 -24.38
C SER A 494 10.71 27.48 -25.73
N GLU A 495 10.35 26.20 -25.73
CA GLU A 495 10.03 25.43 -26.92
C GLU A 495 8.57 25.64 -27.35
N LYS A 496 8.30 25.65 -28.67
CA LYS A 496 6.99 26.01 -29.24
C LYS A 496 5.82 25.14 -28.76
N GLU A 497 6.07 23.89 -28.37
CA GLU A 497 5.05 22.93 -27.94
C GLU A 497 4.83 22.88 -26.42
N TRP A 498 5.50 23.76 -25.67
CA TRP A 498 5.54 23.71 -24.22
C TRP A 498 5.00 24.99 -23.60
N ASN A 499 4.25 24.80 -22.51
CA ASN A 499 3.85 25.87 -21.63
C ASN A 499 4.08 25.41 -20.17
N ASN A 500 3.84 26.31 -19.23
CA ASN A 500 4.03 26.02 -17.81
C ASN A 500 3.15 24.84 -17.33
N GLU A 501 1.91 24.74 -17.85
CA GLU A 501 0.96 23.71 -17.45
C GLU A 501 1.41 22.31 -17.88
N LYS A 502 1.80 22.14 -19.15
CA LYS A 502 2.31 20.90 -19.72
C LYS A 502 3.62 20.47 -19.07
N LYS A 503 4.50 21.42 -18.70
CA LYS A 503 5.69 21.11 -17.87
C LYS A 503 5.30 20.48 -16.54
N TRP A 504 4.36 21.09 -15.82
CA TRP A 504 3.93 20.56 -14.52
C TRP A 504 3.15 19.26 -14.62
N GLU A 505 2.39 19.06 -15.71
CA GLU A 505 1.76 17.78 -16.06
C GLU A 505 2.82 16.68 -16.25
N MET A 506 3.85 16.92 -17.07
CA MET A 506 4.96 15.98 -17.23
C MET A 506 5.62 15.62 -15.89
N MET A 507 5.94 16.65 -15.08
CA MET A 507 6.56 16.44 -13.79
C MET A 507 5.66 15.65 -12.83
N SER A 508 4.35 15.90 -12.83
CA SER A 508 3.41 15.18 -11.97
C SER A 508 3.27 13.72 -12.40
N HIS A 509 3.35 13.44 -13.71
CA HIS A 509 3.37 12.09 -14.26
C HIS A 509 4.64 11.32 -13.88
N VAL A 510 5.82 11.93 -14.01
CA VAL A 510 7.09 11.32 -13.56
C VAL A 510 7.05 10.98 -12.06
N TRP A 511 6.50 11.88 -11.23
CA TRP A 511 6.38 11.61 -9.79
C TRP A 511 5.42 10.45 -9.48
N VAL A 512 4.33 10.30 -10.23
CA VAL A 512 3.44 9.14 -10.09
C VAL A 512 4.14 7.86 -10.54
N GLU A 513 4.96 7.86 -11.60
CA GLU A 513 5.78 6.68 -11.96
C GLU A 513 6.75 6.31 -10.83
N MET A 514 7.46 7.28 -10.25
CA MET A 514 8.35 7.01 -9.12
C MET A 514 7.60 6.47 -7.89
N LEU A 515 6.38 6.95 -7.64
CA LEU A 515 5.52 6.44 -6.58
C LEU A 515 5.11 4.98 -6.86
N CYS A 516 4.73 4.67 -8.10
CA CYS A 516 4.38 3.33 -8.55
C CYS A 516 5.56 2.36 -8.43
N TYR A 517 6.75 2.80 -8.86
CA TYR A 517 7.98 2.03 -8.73
C TYR A 517 8.28 1.70 -7.27
N ALA A 518 8.22 2.70 -6.38
CA ALA A 518 8.40 2.50 -4.94
C ALA A 518 7.36 1.54 -4.36
N ALA A 519 6.09 1.65 -4.78
CA ALA A 519 5.02 0.77 -4.33
C ALA A 519 5.26 -0.69 -4.75
N CYS A 520 5.68 -0.95 -6.00
CA CYS A 520 5.97 -2.31 -6.46
C CYS A 520 7.18 -2.95 -5.80
N HIS A 521 8.21 -2.15 -5.51
CA HIS A 521 9.47 -2.62 -4.95
C HIS A 521 9.52 -2.53 -3.42
N CYS A 522 8.43 -2.09 -2.79
CA CYS A 522 8.28 -2.13 -1.34
C CYS A 522 8.06 -3.59 -0.91
N PRO A 523 8.80 -4.11 0.07
CA PRO A 523 8.56 -5.44 0.60
C PRO A 523 7.12 -5.58 1.13
N ARG A 524 6.45 -6.67 0.75
CA ARG A 524 5.03 -6.96 1.08
C ARG A 524 4.74 -6.90 2.58
N ASN A 525 5.70 -7.32 3.41
CA ASN A 525 5.60 -7.26 4.87
C ASN A 525 5.64 -5.83 5.41
N GLU A 526 6.34 -4.90 4.76
CA GLU A 526 6.34 -3.48 5.13
C GLU A 526 4.98 -2.83 4.79
N HIS A 527 4.37 -3.19 3.66
CA HIS A 527 2.98 -2.79 3.37
C HIS A 527 2.01 -3.20 4.47
N ALA A 528 2.12 -4.46 4.96
CA ALA A 528 1.29 -4.95 6.05
C ALA A 528 1.55 -4.20 7.36
N LYS A 529 2.83 -4.00 7.74
CA LYS A 529 3.22 -3.30 8.97
C LYS A 529 2.66 -1.88 9.05
N GLU A 530 2.67 -1.14 7.96
CA GLU A 530 2.20 0.26 7.98
C GLU A 530 0.68 0.39 8.12
N LEU A 531 -0.09 -0.70 7.97
CA LEU A 531 -1.51 -0.70 8.32
C LEU A 531 -1.75 -0.42 9.81
N THR A 532 -0.80 -0.75 10.71
CA THR A 532 -0.94 -0.40 12.13
C THR A 532 -0.79 1.08 12.43
N GLN A 533 -0.27 1.85 11.48
CA GLN A 533 0.03 3.27 11.64
C GLN A 533 -0.96 4.15 10.86
N GLY A 534 -2.11 3.59 10.50
CA GLY A 534 -3.18 4.26 9.75
C GLY A 534 -3.11 4.06 8.25
N GLY A 535 -2.16 3.26 7.73
CA GLY A 535 -2.01 2.95 6.31
C GLY A 535 -1.31 4.06 5.53
N GLU A 536 -0.12 3.78 5.02
CA GLU A 536 0.61 4.70 4.14
C GLU A 536 -0.06 4.81 2.76
N LEU A 537 0.01 6.00 2.12
CA LEU A 537 -0.49 6.21 0.76
C LEU A 537 0.14 5.20 -0.21
N LEU A 538 1.42 4.89 -0.03
CA LEU A 538 2.14 3.91 -0.85
C LEU A 538 1.45 2.54 -0.90
N THR A 539 0.90 2.07 0.22
CA THR A 539 0.17 0.79 0.29
C THR A 539 -1.15 0.83 -0.46
N HIS A 540 -1.85 1.97 -0.45
CA HIS A 540 -3.08 2.16 -1.22
C HIS A 540 -2.79 2.18 -2.72
N VAL A 541 -1.71 2.86 -3.13
CA VAL A 541 -1.26 2.88 -4.52
C VAL A 541 -0.85 1.49 -4.97
N TRP A 542 -0.11 0.74 -4.17
CA TRP A 542 0.29 -0.64 -4.48
C TRP A 542 -0.91 -1.55 -4.76
N LEU A 543 -1.91 -1.55 -3.88
CA LEU A 543 -3.10 -2.37 -4.08
C LEU A 543 -3.91 -1.89 -5.29
N LEU A 544 -4.08 -0.57 -5.46
CA LEU A 544 -4.77 0.02 -6.61
C LEU A 544 -4.10 -0.37 -7.95
N MET A 545 -2.78 -0.33 -8.01
CA MET A 545 -2.00 -0.79 -9.17
C MET A 545 -2.30 -2.24 -9.52
N ALA A 546 -2.33 -3.12 -8.51
CA ALA A 546 -2.65 -4.53 -8.74
C ALA A 546 -4.07 -4.71 -9.29
N HIS A 547 -5.05 -3.94 -8.81
CA HIS A 547 -6.42 -3.98 -9.36
C HIS A 547 -6.51 -3.52 -10.82
N PHE A 548 -5.61 -2.63 -11.24
CA PHE A 548 -5.45 -2.20 -12.62
C PHE A 548 -4.63 -3.17 -13.48
N GLY A 549 -4.19 -4.30 -12.94
CA GLY A 549 -3.36 -5.26 -13.65
C GLY A 549 -1.87 -4.90 -13.69
N ILE A 550 -1.45 -3.86 -12.98
CA ILE A 550 -0.07 -3.35 -12.98
C ILE A 550 0.64 -3.97 -11.77
N THR A 551 1.13 -5.20 -11.90
CA THR A 551 1.81 -5.91 -10.82
C THR A 551 2.85 -6.90 -11.33
N GLU A 552 3.94 -7.07 -10.58
CA GLU A 552 4.97 -8.07 -10.87
C GLU A 552 4.56 -9.48 -10.42
N HIS A 553 3.50 -9.59 -9.62
CA HIS A 553 3.06 -10.82 -8.95
C HIS A 553 1.96 -11.54 -9.74
N VAL A 554 2.22 -11.86 -11.01
CA VAL A 554 1.31 -12.64 -11.90
C VAL A 554 1.96 -13.95 -12.34
N CYS A 555 1.19 -15.04 -12.35
CA CYS A 555 1.66 -16.37 -12.75
C CYS A 555 1.93 -16.34 -14.27
N GLN A 556 3.07 -16.87 -14.70
CA GLN A 556 3.34 -17.08 -16.12
C GLN A 556 2.76 -18.43 -16.52
N ASP A 557 2.01 -18.46 -17.63
CA ASP A 557 1.48 -19.68 -18.23
C ASP A 557 2.59 -20.59 -18.77
#